data_AF-A0A968L0J9-F1
#
_entry.id   AF-A0A968L0J9-F1
#
_cell.length_a   1.000
_cell.length_b   1.000
_cell.length_c   1.000
_cell.angle_alpha   90.00
_cell.angle_beta   90.00
_cell.angle_gamma   90.00
#
_symmetry.space_group_name_H-M   'P 1'
#
loop_
_entity.id
_entity.type
_entity.pdbx_description
1 polymer ?
#
loop_
_entity_poly.entity_id
_entity_poly.type
_entity_poly.pdbx_seq_one_letter_code
_entity_poly.pdbx_strand_id
1 'polypeptide(L)' 'MSKKKENTFEESLNRLQEISNSLESGDVGLEESIKLYEEGINLAKLCYTTLKDAELKVTELKKQLELSIKQ' A
#
# COMPACT_ATOMS: atom_id res chain seq x y z
N MET A 1 3.92 16.29 -15.22
CA MET A 1 3.77 16.20 -13.75
C MET A 1 3.19 14.82 -13.42
N SER A 2 4.02 13.81 -13.12
CA SER A 2 3.57 12.40 -13.05
C SER A 2 3.91 11.69 -11.72
N LYS A 3 4.19 12.45 -10.66
CA LYS A 3 4.83 11.93 -9.42
C LYS A 3 3.87 11.77 -8.24
N LYS A 4 2.54 11.81 -8.46
CA LYS A 4 1.57 11.88 -7.36
C LYS A 4 1.03 10.52 -6.87
N LYS A 5 1.20 9.44 -7.64
CA LYS A 5 0.73 8.08 -7.27
C LYS A 5 1.79 7.21 -6.60
N GLU A 6 3.05 7.27 -7.04
CA GLU A 6 4.22 6.63 -6.39
C GLU A 6 4.60 7.28 -5.06
N ASN A 7 4.02 8.42 -4.73
CA ASN A 7 4.18 8.94 -3.39
C ASN A 7 3.18 8.27 -2.44
N THR A 8 1.96 7.95 -2.90
CA THR A 8 0.88 7.54 -1.99
C THR A 8 1.04 6.14 -1.41
N PHE A 9 1.54 5.17 -2.19
CA PHE A 9 1.76 3.81 -1.69
C PHE A 9 2.94 3.78 -0.72
N GLU A 10 4.06 4.36 -1.13
CA GLU A 10 5.31 4.45 -0.39
C GLU A 10 5.13 5.27 0.90
N GLU A 11 4.41 6.39 0.84
CA GLU A 11 4.00 7.17 2.03
C GLU A 11 3.12 6.33 2.97
N SER A 12 2.13 5.61 2.43
CA SER A 12 1.24 4.77 3.24
C SER A 12 1.98 3.62 3.91
N LEU A 13 2.92 3.00 3.19
CA LEU A 13 3.74 1.91 3.70
C LEU A 13 4.71 2.39 4.78
N ASN A 14 5.37 3.54 4.57
CA ASN A 14 6.22 4.15 5.58
C ASN A 14 5.43 4.50 6.84
N ARG A 15 4.24 5.10 6.69
CA ARG A 15 3.37 5.41 7.82
C ARG A 15 2.92 4.15 8.57
N LEU A 16 2.60 3.08 7.85
CA LEU A 16 2.25 1.80 8.45
C LEU A 16 3.42 1.22 9.28
N GLN A 17 4.66 1.36 8.79
CA GLN A 17 5.87 0.95 9.52
C GLN A 17 6.05 1.77 10.81
N GLU A 18 5.86 3.09 10.75
CA GLU A 18 5.90 3.97 11.93
C GLU A 18 4.86 3.60 12.98
N ILE A 19 3.64 3.28 12.54
CA ILE A 19 2.56 2.82 13.41
C ILE A 19 2.94 1.50 14.08
N SER A 20 3.46 0.52 13.32
CA SER A 20 3.91 -0.77 13.89
C SER A 20 4.97 -0.55 14.96
N ASN A 21 5.99 0.26 14.67
CA ASN A 21 7.04 0.58 15.63
C ASN A 21 6.50 1.27 16.89
N SER A 22 5.54 2.19 16.72
CA SER A 22 4.91 2.90 17.84
C SER A 22 4.12 1.95 18.73
N LEU A 23 3.32 1.05 18.13
CA LEU A 23 2.55 0.04 18.86
C LEU A 23 3.44 -0.99 19.57
N GLU A 24 4.54 -1.41 18.93
CA GLU A 24 5.51 -2.36 19.49
C GLU A 24 6.33 -1.77 20.64
N SER A 25 6.62 -0.46 20.60
CA SER A 25 7.33 0.21 21.70
C SER A 25 6.58 0.19 23.02
N GLY A 26 5.23 0.12 22.98
CA GLY A 26 4.39 0.16 24.16
C GLY A 26 4.33 1.52 24.88
N ASP A 27 4.99 2.55 24.35
CA ASP A 27 5.01 3.91 24.92
C ASP A 27 3.72 4.72 24.62
N VAL A 28 2.80 4.14 23.86
CA VAL A 28 1.51 4.73 23.49
C VAL A 28 0.38 4.27 24.43
N GLY A 29 -0.38 5.24 24.93
CA GLY A 29 -1.53 4.97 25.79
C GLY A 29 -2.67 4.26 25.04
N LEU A 30 -3.55 3.57 25.77
CA LEU A 30 -4.62 2.73 25.21
C LEU A 30 -5.46 3.42 24.12
N GLU A 31 -5.90 4.66 24.37
CA GLU A 31 -6.72 5.39 23.41
C GLU A 31 -5.96 5.73 22.12
N GLU A 32 -4.68 6.06 22.23
CA GLU A 32 -3.80 6.33 21.08
C GLU A 32 -3.50 5.04 20.31
N SER A 33 -3.26 3.93 21.01
CA SER A 33 -3.05 2.62 20.40
C SER A 33 -4.25 2.18 19.56
N ILE A 34 -5.48 2.47 20.00
CA ILE A 34 -6.69 2.19 19.23
C ILE A 34 -6.73 3.04 17.94
N LYS A 35 -6.42 4.35 18.03
CA LYS A 35 -6.40 5.25 16.86
C LYS A 35 -5.34 4.83 15.85
N LEU A 36 -4.12 4.53 16.32
CA LEU A 36 -3.02 4.04 15.49
C LEU A 36 -3.36 2.72 14.82
N TYR A 37 -4.04 1.81 15.53
CA TYR A 37 -4.49 0.54 14.96
C TYR A 37 -5.54 0.73 13.86
N GLU A 38 -6.52 1.61 14.06
CA GLU A 38 -7.51 1.97 13.04
C GLU A 38 -6.86 2.60 11.81
N GLU A 39 -5.92 3.53 12.00
CA GLU A 39 -5.12 4.13 10.93
C GLU A 39 -4.35 3.05 10.17
N GLY A 40 -3.67 2.15 10.88
CA GLY A 40 -2.90 1.05 10.31
C GLY A 40 -3.75 0.11 9.44
N ILE A 41 -4.96 -0.24 9.88
CA ILE A 41 -5.90 -1.04 9.08
C ILE A 41 -6.25 -0.34 7.76
N ASN A 42 -6.51 0.96 7.79
CA ASN A 42 -6.88 1.72 6.61
C ASN A 42 -5.72 1.83 5.62
N LEU A 43 -4.50 2.09 6.12
CA LEU A 43 -3.28 2.13 5.31
C LEU A 43 -2.97 0.77 4.69
N ALA A 44 -3.11 -0.32 5.45
CA ALA A 44 -2.90 -1.67 4.93
C ALA A 44 -3.89 -2.01 3.80
N LYS A 45 -5.18 -1.65 3.95
CA LYS A 45 -6.18 -1.82 2.88
C LYS A 45 -5.83 -1.03 1.62
N LEU A 46 -5.34 0.20 1.78
CA LEU A 46 -4.93 1.05 0.65
C LEU A 46 -3.73 0.44 -0.09
N CYS A 47 -2.72 -0.02 0.66
CA CYS A 47 -1.55 -0.70 0.11
C CYS A 47 -1.96 -1.95 -0.68
N TYR A 48 -2.79 -2.80 -0.09
CA TYR A 48 -3.28 -4.01 -0.74
C TYR A 48 -4.04 -3.70 -2.04
N THR A 49 -4.92 -2.70 -2.03
CA THR A 49 -5.68 -2.30 -3.22
C THR A 49 -4.76 -1.81 -4.32
N THR A 50 -3.75 -1.01 -3.97
CA THR A 50 -2.78 -0.47 -4.92
C THR A 50 -1.95 -1.58 -5.57
N LEU A 51 -1.49 -2.56 -4.79
CA LEU A 51 -0.76 -3.73 -5.30
C LEU A 51 -1.63 -4.57 -6.24
N LYS A 52 -2.90 -4.80 -5.88
CA LYS A 52 -3.85 -5.55 -6.70
C LYS A 52 -4.07 -4.88 -8.05
N ASP A 53 -4.26 -3.55 -8.07
CA ASP A 53 -4.44 -2.80 -9.31
C ASP A 53 -3.17 -2.85 -10.19
N ALA A 54 -2.00 -2.78 -9.57
CA ALA A 54 -0.72 -2.91 -10.27
C ALA A 54 -0.56 -4.32 -10.89
N GLU A 55 -0.88 -5.38 -10.15
CA GLU A 55 -0.83 -6.76 -10.63
C GLU A 55 -1.77 -6.98 -11.83
N LEU A 56 -3.00 -6.47 -11.76
CA LEU A 56 -3.96 -6.54 -12.86
C LEU A 56 -3.41 -5.85 -14.12
N LYS A 57 -2.82 -4.67 -13.95
CA LYS A 57 -2.22 -3.93 -15.07
C LYS A 57 -1.06 -4.68 -15.70
N VAL A 58 -0.17 -5.27 -14.90
CA VAL A 58 0.94 -6.10 -15.38
C VAL A 58 0.42 -7.31 -16.15
N THR A 59 -0.61 -7.96 -15.63
CA THR A 59 -1.23 -9.13 -16.27
C THR A 59 -1.81 -8.79 -17.64
N GLU A 60 -2.53 -7.67 -17.76
CA GLU A 60 -3.09 -7.22 -19.05
C GLU A 60 -1.99 -6.87 -20.05
N LEU A 61 -0.94 -6.15 -19.61
CA LEU A 61 0.20 -5.82 -20.47
C LEU A 61 0.92 -7.08 -20.99
N LYS A 62 1.09 -8.09 -20.13
CA LYS A 62 1.68 -9.37 -20.51
C LYS A 62 0.82 -10.06 -21.58
N LYS A 63 -0.50 -10.10 -21.40
CA LYS A 63 -1.43 -10.70 -22.36
C LYS A 63 -1.38 -9.97 -23.72
N GLN A 64 -1.34 -8.64 -23.71
CA GLN A 64 -1.23 -7.84 -24.94
C GLN A 64 0.08 -8.11 -25.68
N LEU A 65 1.19 -8.18 -24.94
CA LEU A 65 2.49 -8.53 -25.51
C LEU A 65 2.47 -9.91 -26.18
N GLU A 66 1.94 -10.93 -25.50
CA GLU A 66 1.83 -12.28 -26.05
C GLU A 66 0.98 -12.35 -27.33
N LEU A 67 -0.10 -11.57 -27.42
CA LEU A 67 -0.92 -11.48 -28.63
C LEU A 67 -0.18 -10.79 -29.79
N SER A 68 0.63 -9.77 -29.49
CA SER A 68 1.41 -9.03 -30.51
C SER A 68 2.54 -9.85 -31.13
N ILE A 69 3.10 -10.82 -30.41
CA ILE A 69 4.22 -11.67 -30.86
C ILE A 69 3.72 -12.90 -31.65
N LYS A 70 2.44 -13.27 -31.52
CA LYS A 70 1.85 -14.44 -32.21
C LYS A 70 1.31 -14.13 -33.62
N GLN A 71 1.45 -12.90 -34.12
CA GLN A 71 1.15 -12.50 -35.51
C GLN A 71 2.40 -12.61 -36.37
#